data_AF-A0A7L2MJP3-F1
#
_entry.id   AF-A0A7L2MJP3-F1
#
_cell.length_a   1.000
_cell.length_b   1.000
_cell.length_c   1.000
_cell.angle_alpha   90.00
_cell.angle_beta   90.00
_cell.angle_gamma   90.00
#
_symmetry.space_group_name_H-M   'P 1'
#
loop_
_entity.id
_entity.type
_entity.pdbx_description
1 polymer ?
#
loop_
_entity_poly.entity_id
_entity_poly.type
_entity_poly.pdbx_seq_one_letter_code
_entity_poly.pdbx_strand_id
1 'polypeptide(L)'
;RKEKKDNMKPKHPDEQEIPFRLRELMRSREALKRPDPGKKQVTEEKQQQKSKGPMAPGDIPVPRFRRGRGESERSYICRMEQEVQHVLFLTENQLQRQPEKEATAPEKSKRKKEFQKRKLEKAQKKREEKKEAMLEKSLFQDTVPFGEVVTQPPTITSRPRGRGPAEQAGRKQLLLTSRLGRSQASPVSPVVSMARRRILEEERARVVRAYRDIQRRKQLER
;
A
#
# COMPACT_ATOMS: atom_id res chain seq x y z
N ARG A 1 1.91 -20.74 57.40
CA ARG A 1 1.64 -20.33 56.00
C ARG A 1 0.59 -19.21 56.07
N LYS A 2 0.88 -17.98 55.62
CA LYS A 2 -0.11 -16.89 55.67
C LYS A 2 -1.04 -16.99 54.45
N GLU A 3 -2.34 -17.04 54.68
CA GLU A 3 -3.37 -17.02 53.64
C GLU A 3 -3.34 -15.67 52.90
N LYS A 4 -3.27 -15.72 51.56
CA LYS A 4 -3.48 -14.55 50.73
C LYS A 4 -4.99 -14.36 50.58
N LYS A 5 -5.51 -13.24 51.09
CA LYS A 5 -6.86 -12.78 50.79
C LYS A 5 -6.86 -12.20 49.38
N ASP A 6 -7.30 -13.00 48.41
CA ASP A 6 -7.57 -12.52 47.05
C ASP A 6 -8.92 -11.78 47.06
N ASN A 7 -9.02 -10.66 46.34
CA ASN A 7 -10.07 -9.62 46.38
C ASN A 7 -9.92 -8.47 47.40
N MET A 8 -8.71 -7.91 47.53
CA MET A 8 -8.58 -6.55 48.07
C MET A 8 -8.84 -5.51 46.98
N LYS A 9 -9.51 -4.40 47.34
CA LYS A 9 -9.65 -3.23 46.44
C LYS A 9 -8.27 -2.78 45.95
N PRO A 10 -8.11 -2.37 44.67
CA PRO A 10 -6.86 -1.81 44.18
C PRO A 10 -6.39 -0.67 45.09
N LYS A 11 -5.09 -0.67 45.44
CA LYS A 11 -4.52 0.34 46.36
C LYS A 11 -4.58 1.75 45.77
N HIS A 12 -4.47 1.87 44.45
CA HIS A 12 -4.52 3.12 43.72
C HIS A 12 -5.51 2.97 42.55
N PRO A 13 -6.77 3.43 42.71
CA PRO A 13 -7.77 3.34 41.64
C PRO A 13 -7.38 4.19 40.42
N ASP A 14 -6.56 5.23 40.61
CA ASP A 14 -6.19 6.19 39.57
C ASP A 14 -4.93 5.80 38.77
N GLU A 15 -4.21 4.76 39.20
CA GLU A 15 -3.01 4.24 38.52
C GLU A 15 -3.36 3.19 37.46
N GLN A 16 -4.64 2.89 37.24
CA GLN A 16 -5.02 1.97 36.19
C GLN A 16 -4.66 2.56 34.83
N GLU A 17 -3.60 2.01 34.23
CA GLU A 17 -3.08 2.53 32.97
C GLU A 17 -4.15 2.50 31.88
N ILE A 18 -4.52 3.70 31.42
CA ILE A 18 -5.43 3.86 30.29
C ILE A 18 -4.76 3.25 29.05
N PRO A 19 -5.46 2.40 28.27
CA PRO A 19 -4.93 1.84 27.04
C PRO A 19 -4.33 2.91 26.12
N PHE A 20 -3.18 2.60 25.51
CA PHE A 20 -2.37 3.55 24.72
C PHE A 20 -3.20 4.34 23.70
N ARG A 21 -4.11 3.67 22.99
CA ARG A 21 -4.96 4.29 21.96
C ARG A 21 -5.90 5.36 22.53
N LEU A 22 -6.44 5.12 23.72
CA LEU A 22 -7.34 6.06 24.38
C LEU A 22 -6.55 7.22 25.00
N ARG A 23 -5.35 6.96 25.54
CA ARG A 23 -4.40 7.98 26.01
C ARG A 23 -4.04 8.98 24.91
N GLU A 24 -3.76 8.48 23.71
CA GLU A 24 -3.44 9.29 22.52
C GLU A 24 -4.66 10.13 22.06
N LEU A 25 -5.87 9.55 22.11
CA LEU A 25 -7.10 10.23 21.73
C LEU A 25 -7.49 11.33 22.73
N MET A 26 -7.31 11.10 24.03
CA MET A 26 -7.52 12.14 25.06
C MET A 26 -6.51 13.29 24.91
N ARG A 27 -5.22 12.97 24.71
CA ARG A 27 -4.16 13.96 24.51
C ARG A 27 -4.41 14.85 23.28
N SER A 28 -4.85 14.27 22.17
CA SER A 28 -5.19 15.04 20.96
C SER A 28 -6.41 15.94 21.16
N ARG A 29 -7.44 15.45 21.86
CA ARG A 29 -8.63 16.24 22.21
C ARG A 29 -8.29 17.40 23.16
N GLU A 30 -7.40 17.20 24.13
CA GLU A 30 -6.92 18.24 25.03
C GLU A 30 -6.11 19.32 24.30
N ALA A 31 -5.21 18.91 23.40
CA ALA A 31 -4.43 19.85 22.57
C ALA A 31 -5.31 20.74 21.67
N LEU A 32 -6.49 20.25 21.26
CA LEU A 32 -7.48 21.04 20.52
C LEU A 32 -8.27 21.98 21.44
N LYS A 33 -8.52 21.58 22.70
CA LYS A 33 -9.29 22.37 23.67
C LYS A 33 -8.48 23.51 24.27
N ARG A 34 -7.17 23.34 24.43
CA ARG A 34 -6.22 24.36 24.89
C ARG A 34 -5.08 24.47 23.89
N PRO A 35 -5.21 25.27 22.81
CA PRO A 35 -4.10 25.51 21.92
C PRO A 35 -2.99 26.26 22.66
N ASP A 36 -1.80 25.66 22.77
CA ASP A 36 -0.66 26.24 23.45
C ASP A 36 -0.34 27.65 22.91
N PRO A 37 -0.22 28.68 23.76
CA PRO A 37 0.08 30.04 23.31
C PRO A 37 1.45 30.16 22.61
N GLY A 38 2.37 29.23 22.88
CA GLY A 38 3.71 29.21 22.27
C GLY A 38 3.74 28.94 20.76
N LYS A 39 2.68 28.36 20.18
CA LYS A 39 2.62 28.16 18.71
C LYS A 39 2.17 29.41 17.96
N LYS A 40 1.52 30.38 18.64
CA LYS A 40 1.10 31.65 18.01
C LYS A 40 2.28 32.60 17.82
N GLN A 41 3.21 32.69 18.77
CA GLN A 41 4.41 33.54 18.64
C GLN A 41 5.35 33.08 17.51
N VAL A 42 5.53 31.76 17.33
CA VAL A 42 6.31 31.22 16.20
C VAL A 42 5.64 31.55 14.85
N THR A 43 4.35 31.85 14.84
CA THR A 43 3.62 32.22 13.62
C THR A 43 3.74 33.73 13.31
N GLU A 44 3.98 34.57 14.32
CA GLU A 44 4.19 36.03 14.15
C GLU A 44 5.64 36.37 13.84
N GLU A 45 6.63 35.73 14.47
CA GLU A 45 8.05 35.89 14.10
C GLU A 45 8.34 35.38 12.68
N LYS A 46 7.63 34.33 12.25
CA LYS A 46 7.68 33.84 10.87
C LYS A 46 7.02 34.77 9.85
N GLN A 47 6.19 35.74 10.27
CA GLN A 47 5.56 36.68 9.34
C GLN A 47 6.47 37.86 8.99
N GLN A 48 7.34 38.31 9.90
CA GLN A 48 8.32 39.36 9.57
C GLN A 48 9.48 38.85 8.69
N GLN A 49 9.68 37.53 8.61
CA GLN A 49 10.63 36.91 7.67
C GLN A 49 10.03 36.64 6.28
N LYS A 50 8.75 36.98 6.01
CA LYS A 50 8.09 36.73 4.71
C LYS A 50 8.47 37.70 3.57
N SER A 51 9.39 38.65 3.78
CA SER A 51 9.92 39.47 2.67
C SER A 51 11.12 38.84 1.96
N LYS A 52 11.54 37.64 2.37
CA LYS A 52 12.52 36.83 1.64
C LYS A 52 11.76 35.71 0.95
N GLY A 53 11.82 35.66 -0.38
CA GLY A 53 11.21 34.61 -1.19
C GLY A 53 11.73 33.21 -0.79
N PRO A 54 11.15 32.13 -1.32
CA PRO A 54 11.58 30.78 -0.99
C PRO A 54 13.04 30.59 -1.40
N MET A 55 13.97 30.63 -0.43
CA MET A 55 15.38 30.28 -0.66
C MET A 55 15.45 28.77 -0.86
N ALA A 56 16.04 28.33 -1.98
CA ALA A 56 16.35 26.92 -2.16
C ALA A 56 17.42 26.52 -1.13
N PRO A 57 17.44 25.25 -0.68
CA PRO A 57 18.47 24.78 0.24
C PRO A 57 19.84 24.95 -0.43
N GLY A 58 20.63 25.89 0.10
CA GLY A 58 21.99 26.19 -0.36
C GLY A 58 22.20 27.60 -0.89
N ASP A 59 21.17 28.44 -1.06
CA ASP A 59 21.36 29.82 -1.57
C ASP A 59 21.93 30.77 -0.51
N ILE A 60 22.88 31.64 -0.89
CA ILE A 60 23.43 32.66 0.01
C ILE A 60 22.38 33.77 0.18
N PRO A 61 22.01 34.14 1.42
CA PRO A 61 21.11 35.25 1.63
C PRO A 61 21.76 36.55 1.19
N VAL A 62 21.14 37.28 0.26
CA VAL A 62 21.61 38.61 -0.17
C VAL A 62 21.31 39.64 0.93
N PRO A 63 22.33 40.25 1.57
CA PRO A 63 22.12 41.29 2.57
C PRO A 63 21.49 42.55 1.95
N ARG A 64 20.59 43.21 2.69
CA ARG A 64 20.01 44.50 2.29
C ARG A 64 20.69 45.60 3.10
N PHE A 65 21.62 46.31 2.49
CA PHE A 65 22.33 47.40 3.16
C PHE A 65 21.48 48.67 3.19
N ARG A 66 20.91 48.97 4.37
CA ARG A 66 20.26 50.24 4.68
C ARG A 66 20.79 50.75 6.01
N ARG A 67 21.07 52.05 6.11
CA ARG A 67 21.51 52.68 7.37
C ARG A 67 20.36 52.68 8.38
N GLY A 68 20.63 52.24 9.60
CA GLY A 68 19.64 52.23 10.68
C GLY A 68 19.33 53.64 11.19
N ARG A 69 18.16 53.82 11.82
CA ARG A 69 17.87 55.07 12.53
C ARG A 69 18.76 55.14 13.78
N GLY A 70 19.70 56.10 13.81
CA GLY A 70 20.66 56.27 14.92
C GLY A 70 22.04 55.63 14.68
N GLU A 71 22.27 55.02 13.51
CA GLU A 71 23.56 54.47 13.14
C GLU A 71 24.50 55.55 12.57
N SER A 72 25.73 55.61 13.08
CA SER A 72 26.77 56.47 12.51
C SER A 72 27.25 55.95 11.16
N GLU A 73 27.75 56.84 10.28
CA GLU A 73 28.24 56.44 8.95
C GLU A 73 29.38 55.42 9.02
N ARG A 74 30.29 55.60 9.97
CA ARG A 74 31.41 54.66 10.19
C ARG A 74 30.91 53.27 10.60
N SER A 75 29.91 53.21 11.48
CA SER A 75 29.31 51.94 11.91
C SER A 75 28.60 51.23 10.76
N TYR A 76 27.89 51.97 9.91
CA TYR A 76 27.23 51.44 8.72
C TYR A 76 28.23 50.83 7.73
N ILE A 77 29.33 51.54 7.46
CA ILE A 77 30.39 51.07 6.55
C ILE A 77 31.04 49.80 7.10
N CYS A 78 31.37 49.78 8.40
CA CYS A 78 31.97 48.61 9.03
C CYS A 78 31.05 47.38 8.97
N ARG A 79 29.73 47.54 9.22
CA ARG A 79 28.76 46.45 9.05
C ARG A 79 28.69 45.96 7.61
N MET A 80 28.72 46.90 6.65
CA MET A 80 28.70 46.56 5.23
C MET A 80 29.94 45.76 4.82
N GLU A 81 31.13 46.17 5.26
CA GLU A 81 32.39 45.46 4.99
C GLU A 81 32.40 44.03 5.55
N GLN A 82 31.94 43.84 6.78
CA GLN A 82 31.86 42.53 7.42
C GLN A 82 30.91 41.58 6.69
N GLU A 83 29.72 42.05 6.31
CA GLU A 83 28.74 41.27 5.56
C GLU A 83 29.25 40.93 4.15
N VAL A 84 29.95 41.85 3.49
CA VAL A 84 30.58 41.60 2.18
C VAL A 84 31.65 40.51 2.29
N GLN A 85 32.53 40.58 3.30
CA GLN A 85 33.52 39.53 3.56
C GLN A 85 32.86 38.19 3.85
N HIS A 86 31.76 38.19 4.62
CA HIS A 86 31.02 36.99 4.95
C HIS A 86 30.35 36.34 3.73
N VAL A 87 29.70 37.13 2.87
CA VAL A 87 29.09 36.66 1.61
C VAL A 87 30.16 36.13 0.66
N LEU A 88 31.30 36.80 0.57
CA LEU A 88 32.42 36.35 -0.26
C LEU A 88 32.92 34.99 0.22
N PHE A 89 33.15 34.82 1.52
CA PHE A 89 33.54 33.54 2.12
C PHE A 89 32.52 32.43 1.83
N LEU A 90 31.21 32.71 2.00
CA LEU A 90 30.16 31.74 1.67
C LEU A 90 30.14 31.37 0.18
N THR A 91 30.49 32.31 -0.69
CA THR A 91 30.54 32.10 -2.15
C THR A 91 31.74 31.24 -2.54
N GLU A 92 32.92 31.51 -1.97
CA GLU A 92 34.14 30.72 -2.21
C GLU A 92 33.98 29.26 -1.76
N ASN A 93 33.20 29.02 -0.70
CA ASN A 93 32.93 27.69 -0.19
C ASN A 93 31.77 26.97 -0.90
N GLN A 94 31.16 27.57 -1.93
CA GLN A 94 30.12 26.91 -2.71
C GLN A 94 30.69 26.16 -3.90
N LEU A 95 30.28 24.90 -4.02
CA LEU A 95 30.49 24.12 -5.25
C LEU A 95 29.82 24.86 -6.42
N GLN A 96 30.53 24.95 -7.55
CA GLN A 96 30.05 25.62 -8.75
C GLN A 96 28.71 25.02 -9.17
N ARG A 97 27.62 25.76 -8.91
CA ARG A 97 26.27 25.29 -9.24
C ARG A 97 26.15 25.17 -10.75
N GLN A 98 25.68 24.03 -11.22
CA GLN A 98 25.21 23.85 -12.60
C GLN A 98 23.68 23.84 -12.58
N PRO A 99 23.03 25.02 -12.59
CA PRO A 99 21.58 25.12 -12.50
C PRO A 99 20.84 24.47 -13.68
N GLU A 100 21.53 24.25 -14.80
CA GLU A 100 20.97 23.61 -16.00
C GLU A 100 20.90 22.08 -15.91
N LYS A 101 21.60 21.46 -14.96
CA LYS A 101 21.49 20.02 -14.71
C LYS A 101 20.28 19.81 -13.80
N GLU A 102 19.12 19.61 -14.43
CA GLU A 102 17.89 19.18 -13.76
C GLU A 102 18.20 18.16 -12.67
N ALA A 103 17.76 18.45 -11.45
CA ALA A 103 17.87 17.54 -10.33
C ALA A 103 17.05 16.28 -10.66
N THR A 104 17.72 15.28 -11.23
CA THR A 104 17.14 13.96 -11.42
C THR A 104 16.64 13.49 -10.07
N ALA A 105 15.32 13.25 -9.98
CA ALA A 105 14.68 12.78 -8.77
C ALA A 105 15.48 11.62 -8.18
N PRO A 106 15.64 11.55 -6.85
CA PRO A 106 16.53 10.59 -6.21
C PRO A 106 16.24 9.19 -6.75
N GLU A 107 17.27 8.58 -7.33
CA GLU A 107 17.11 7.34 -8.06
C GLU A 107 16.64 6.25 -7.09
N LYS A 108 15.35 5.92 -7.15
CA LYS A 108 14.77 4.86 -6.32
C LYS A 108 15.51 3.56 -6.58
N SER A 109 15.75 2.77 -5.54
CA SER A 109 16.36 1.45 -5.67
C SER A 109 15.61 0.59 -6.71
N LYS A 110 16.35 -0.28 -7.42
CA LYS A 110 15.80 -1.17 -8.48
C LYS A 110 14.55 -1.92 -7.99
N ARG A 111 14.61 -2.46 -6.77
CA ARG A 111 13.50 -3.15 -6.09
C ARG A 111 12.25 -2.28 -5.91
N LYS A 112 12.41 -0.98 -5.62
CA LYS A 112 11.28 -0.06 -5.47
C LYS A 112 10.63 0.27 -6.82
N LYS A 113 11.43 0.44 -7.87
CA LYS A 113 10.95 0.64 -9.25
C LYS A 113 10.11 -0.57 -9.71
N GLU A 114 10.62 -1.79 -9.51
CA GLU A 114 9.90 -3.03 -9.83
C GLU A 114 8.60 -3.18 -9.04
N PHE A 115 8.62 -2.88 -7.73
CA PHE A 115 7.41 -2.94 -6.91
C PHE A 115 6.33 -1.97 -7.41
N GLN A 116 6.71 -0.75 -7.78
CA GLN A 116 5.78 0.24 -8.34
C GLN A 116 5.23 -0.23 -9.68
N LYS A 117 6.08 -0.74 -10.59
CA LYS A 117 5.67 -1.29 -11.89
C LYS A 117 4.69 -2.46 -11.72
N ARG A 118 5.00 -3.43 -10.86
CA ARG A 118 4.14 -4.59 -10.59
C ARG A 118 2.78 -4.19 -10.02
N LYS A 119 2.72 -3.12 -9.23
CA LYS A 119 1.45 -2.62 -8.68
C LYS A 119 0.58 -2.00 -9.77
N LEU A 120 1.18 -1.25 -10.70
CA LEU A 120 0.50 -0.67 -11.86
C LEU A 120 0.00 -1.75 -12.83
N GLU A 121 0.84 -2.74 -13.13
CA GLU A 121 0.49 -3.85 -14.01
C GLU A 121 -0.70 -4.66 -13.45
N LYS A 122 -0.72 -4.95 -12.14
CA LYS A 122 -1.87 -5.58 -11.48
C LYS A 122 -3.16 -4.76 -11.61
N ALA A 123 -3.06 -3.43 -11.60
CA ALA A 123 -4.23 -2.57 -11.76
C ALA A 123 -4.75 -2.58 -13.19
N GLN A 124 -3.85 -2.59 -14.18
CA GLN A 124 -4.19 -2.70 -15.61
C GLN A 124 -4.86 -4.04 -15.91
N LYS A 125 -4.27 -5.15 -15.47
CA LYS A 125 -4.83 -6.49 -15.66
C LYS A 125 -6.25 -6.61 -15.08
N LYS A 126 -6.48 -6.07 -13.87
CA LYS A 126 -7.83 -6.05 -13.28
C LYS A 126 -8.83 -5.20 -14.07
N ARG A 127 -8.36 -4.18 -14.78
CA ARG A 127 -9.22 -3.34 -15.63
C ARG A 127 -9.59 -4.08 -16.91
N GLU A 128 -8.64 -4.82 -17.50
CA GLU A 128 -8.85 -5.66 -18.67
C GLU A 128 -9.80 -6.83 -18.36
N GLU A 129 -9.56 -7.57 -17.28
CA GLU A 129 -10.43 -8.66 -16.82
C GLU A 129 -11.88 -8.19 -16.58
N LYS A 130 -12.05 -6.98 -16.02
CA LYS A 130 -13.39 -6.38 -15.86
C LYS A 130 -14.03 -6.02 -17.20
N LYS A 131 -13.26 -5.53 -18.17
CA LYS A 131 -13.76 -5.23 -19.52
C LYS A 131 -14.20 -6.54 -20.20
N GLU A 132 -13.37 -7.57 -20.14
CA GLU A 132 -13.69 -8.91 -20.67
C GLU A 132 -14.95 -9.49 -20.03
N ALA A 133 -15.06 -9.44 -18.70
CA ALA A 133 -16.25 -9.92 -18.00
C ALA A 133 -17.53 -9.13 -18.34
N MET A 134 -17.41 -7.84 -18.66
CA MET A 134 -18.55 -7.03 -19.13
C MET A 134 -18.95 -7.42 -20.55
N LEU A 135 -17.98 -7.67 -21.44
CA LEU A 135 -18.23 -8.15 -22.80
C LEU A 135 -18.85 -9.54 -22.79
N GLU A 136 -18.34 -10.45 -21.96
CA GLU A 136 -18.88 -11.80 -21.77
C GLU A 136 -20.34 -11.75 -21.31
N LYS A 137 -20.65 -10.93 -20.30
CA LYS A 137 -22.03 -10.72 -19.85
C LYS A 137 -22.94 -10.17 -20.94
N SER A 138 -22.44 -9.25 -21.77
CA SER A 138 -23.21 -8.71 -22.89
C SER A 138 -23.45 -9.77 -23.97
N LEU A 139 -22.51 -10.67 -24.20
CA LEU A 139 -22.61 -11.74 -25.19
C LEU A 139 -23.62 -12.82 -24.76
N PHE A 140 -23.71 -13.11 -23.46
CA PHE A 140 -24.65 -14.09 -22.89
C PHE A 140 -25.97 -13.48 -22.40
N GLN A 141 -26.27 -12.23 -22.76
CA GLN A 141 -27.56 -11.60 -22.49
C GLN A 141 -28.43 -11.63 -23.74
N ASP A 142 -29.44 -12.49 -23.75
CA ASP A 142 -30.45 -12.52 -24.81
C ASP A 142 -31.44 -11.38 -24.58
N THR A 143 -31.53 -10.47 -25.55
CA THR A 143 -32.52 -9.38 -25.52
C THR A 143 -33.80 -9.87 -26.18
N VAL A 144 -34.82 -10.14 -25.37
CA VAL A 144 -36.11 -10.64 -25.84
C VAL A 144 -37.13 -9.49 -25.91
N PRO A 145 -37.85 -9.28 -27.03
CA PRO A 145 -38.87 -8.24 -27.14
C PRO A 145 -40.07 -8.49 -26.21
N PHE A 146 -40.72 -7.41 -25.79
CA PHE A 146 -41.90 -7.49 -24.93
C PHE A 146 -43.06 -8.18 -25.66
N GLY A 147 -43.60 -9.26 -25.08
CA GLY A 147 -44.69 -10.07 -25.64
C GLY A 147 -44.29 -11.48 -26.07
N GLU A 148 -42.98 -11.76 -26.19
CA GLU A 148 -42.47 -13.12 -26.44
C GLU A 148 -42.28 -13.86 -25.10
N VAL A 149 -42.84 -15.07 -24.98
CA VAL A 149 -42.83 -15.85 -23.73
C VAL A 149 -41.53 -16.63 -23.62
N VAL A 150 -40.62 -16.17 -22.75
CA VAL A 150 -39.39 -16.87 -22.42
C VAL A 150 -39.72 -18.14 -21.62
N THR A 151 -39.44 -19.31 -22.20
CA THR A 151 -39.70 -20.63 -21.57
C THR A 151 -38.62 -21.03 -20.57
N GLN A 152 -37.48 -20.31 -20.54
CA GLN A 152 -36.43 -20.57 -19.58
C GLN A 152 -36.87 -20.11 -18.18
N PRO A 153 -36.88 -21.00 -17.18
CA PRO A 153 -37.28 -20.63 -15.83
C PRO A 153 -36.32 -19.57 -15.27
N PRO A 154 -36.81 -18.53 -14.59
CA PRO A 154 -35.98 -17.49 -14.02
C PRO A 154 -35.02 -18.11 -12.99
N THR A 155 -33.73 -17.90 -13.18
CA THR A 155 -32.72 -18.28 -12.19
C THR A 155 -32.74 -17.24 -11.06
N ILE A 156 -33.31 -17.62 -9.91
CA ILE A 156 -33.32 -16.79 -8.71
C ILE A 156 -31.87 -16.65 -8.20
N THR A 157 -31.20 -15.57 -8.59
CA THR A 157 -29.80 -15.28 -8.19
C THR A 157 -29.70 -14.72 -6.76
N SER A 158 -30.82 -14.25 -6.19
CA SER A 158 -30.91 -13.72 -4.84
C SER A 158 -31.22 -14.81 -3.80
N ARG A 159 -30.49 -14.81 -2.68
CA ARG A 159 -30.81 -15.71 -1.55
C ARG A 159 -32.12 -15.28 -0.88
N PRO A 160 -33.00 -16.22 -0.46
CA PRO A 160 -34.19 -15.88 0.31
C PRO A 160 -33.80 -15.18 1.61
N ARG A 161 -34.54 -14.12 1.94
CA ARG A 161 -34.31 -13.27 3.11
C ARG A 161 -34.41 -14.14 4.38
N GLY A 162 -33.34 -14.24 5.16
CA GLY A 162 -33.29 -15.05 6.38
C GLY A 162 -32.50 -16.37 6.29
N ARG A 163 -32.02 -16.79 5.12
CA ARG A 163 -31.01 -17.87 5.04
C ARG A 163 -29.61 -17.29 5.25
N GLY A 164 -28.97 -17.69 6.36
CA GLY A 164 -27.53 -17.54 6.55
C GLY A 164 -26.72 -18.27 5.46
N PRO A 165 -25.37 -18.18 5.46
CA PRO A 165 -24.54 -18.98 4.57
C PRO A 165 -24.98 -20.44 4.71
N ALA A 166 -25.29 -21.09 3.58
CA ALA A 166 -25.81 -22.44 3.56
C ALA A 166 -24.94 -23.34 4.44
N GLU A 167 -25.44 -23.67 5.64
CA GLU A 167 -24.93 -24.80 6.38
C GLU A 167 -25.22 -25.98 5.45
N GLN A 168 -24.17 -26.47 4.78
CA GLN A 168 -24.28 -27.53 3.80
C GLN A 168 -25.00 -28.70 4.49
N ALA A 169 -26.27 -28.89 4.15
CA ALA A 169 -27.01 -30.07 4.54
C ALA A 169 -26.21 -31.26 4.01
N GLY A 170 -25.59 -32.01 4.93
CA GLY A 170 -24.59 -33.05 4.60
C GLY A 170 -23.29 -33.01 5.41
N ARG A 171 -23.06 -32.01 6.26
CA ARG A 171 -21.91 -31.99 7.20
C ARG A 171 -22.08 -32.85 8.45
N LYS A 172 -23.11 -33.71 8.49
CA LYS A 172 -23.20 -34.75 9.51
C LYS A 172 -22.25 -35.87 9.07
N GLN A 173 -21.29 -36.23 9.91
CA GLN A 173 -20.46 -37.42 9.71
C GLN A 173 -21.42 -38.62 9.66
N LEU A 174 -21.68 -39.15 8.47
CA LEU A 174 -22.57 -40.30 8.30
C LEU A 174 -21.94 -41.50 9.01
N LEU A 175 -22.71 -42.26 9.80
CA LEU A 175 -22.21 -43.42 10.55
C LEU A 175 -21.46 -44.44 9.64
N LEU A 176 -21.77 -44.45 8.35
CA LEU A 176 -21.11 -45.31 7.37
C LEU A 176 -19.67 -44.87 7.06
N THR A 177 -19.34 -43.57 7.12
CA THR A 177 -17.97 -43.08 6.83
C THR A 177 -16.98 -43.51 7.91
N SER A 178 -17.43 -43.68 9.15
CA SER A 178 -16.59 -44.20 10.24
C SER A 178 -16.28 -45.68 10.08
N ARG A 179 -17.20 -46.47 9.51
CA ARG A 179 -16.98 -47.91 9.23
C ARG A 179 -16.22 -48.18 7.95
N LEU A 180 -16.35 -47.32 6.95
CA LEU A 180 -15.67 -47.45 5.66
C LEU A 180 -14.27 -46.81 5.66
N GLY A 181 -13.80 -46.26 6.78
CA GLY A 181 -12.48 -45.62 6.91
C GLY A 181 -12.28 -44.40 6.00
N ARG A 182 -13.34 -43.90 5.35
CA ARG A 182 -13.27 -42.86 4.34
C ARG A 182 -13.47 -41.50 5.00
N SER A 183 -12.43 -41.07 5.72
CA SER A 183 -12.31 -39.69 6.19
C SER A 183 -12.16 -38.75 5.00
N GLN A 184 -12.74 -37.54 5.10
CA GLN A 184 -12.68 -36.44 4.12
C GLN A 184 -11.27 -35.83 3.99
N ALA A 185 -10.24 -36.66 3.91
CA ALA A 185 -8.99 -36.25 3.30
C ALA A 185 -9.22 -36.31 1.79
N SER A 186 -9.42 -35.13 1.18
CA SER A 186 -9.10 -34.93 -0.24
C SER A 186 -7.83 -35.73 -0.54
N PRO A 187 -7.76 -36.54 -1.62
CA PRO A 187 -6.56 -37.29 -1.91
C PRO A 187 -5.41 -36.29 -1.95
N VAL A 188 -4.54 -36.35 -0.95
CA VAL A 188 -3.33 -35.56 -0.92
C VAL A 188 -2.55 -36.09 -2.09
N SER A 189 -2.57 -35.34 -3.20
CA SER A 189 -1.69 -35.61 -4.33
C SER A 189 -0.29 -35.77 -3.73
N PRO A 190 0.41 -36.88 -4.02
CA PRO A 190 1.71 -37.13 -3.42
C PRO A 190 2.57 -35.88 -3.61
N VAL A 191 3.18 -35.38 -2.54
CA VAL A 191 4.03 -34.19 -2.56
C VAL A 191 5.31 -34.56 -3.32
N VAL A 192 5.23 -34.60 -4.65
CA VAL A 192 6.36 -34.82 -5.53
C VAL A 192 7.17 -33.53 -5.60
N SER A 193 8.49 -33.64 -5.43
CA SER A 193 9.39 -32.50 -5.58
C SER A 193 9.23 -31.87 -6.97
N MET A 194 9.39 -30.55 -7.08
CA MET A 194 9.27 -29.84 -8.37
C MET A 194 10.23 -30.40 -9.43
N ALA A 195 11.40 -30.89 -9.02
CA ALA A 195 12.34 -31.58 -9.91
C ALA A 195 11.77 -32.88 -10.47
N ARG A 196 11.16 -33.71 -9.62
CA ARG A 196 10.52 -34.97 -10.04
C ARG A 196 9.32 -34.72 -10.94
N ARG A 197 8.55 -33.66 -10.68
CA ARG A 197 7.44 -33.25 -11.56
C ARG A 197 7.90 -32.88 -12.97
N ARG A 198 9.02 -32.15 -13.11
CA ARG A 198 9.61 -31.82 -14.42
C ARG A 198 10.01 -33.06 -15.20
N ILE A 199 10.66 -34.02 -14.55
CA ILE A 199 11.07 -35.29 -15.17
C ILE A 199 9.84 -36.04 -15.72
N LEU A 200 8.79 -36.19 -14.91
CA LEU A 200 7.56 -36.88 -15.32
C LEU A 200 6.83 -36.15 -16.46
N GLU A 201 6.80 -34.82 -16.44
CA GLU A 201 6.19 -34.03 -17.51
C GLU A 201 6.96 -34.15 -18.83
N GLU A 202 8.29 -34.18 -18.79
CA GLU A 202 9.14 -34.41 -19.95
C GLU A 202 8.98 -35.83 -20.52
N GLU A 203 8.96 -36.85 -19.66
CA GLU A 203 8.71 -38.24 -20.08
C GLU A 203 7.34 -38.36 -20.75
N ARG A 204 6.31 -37.77 -20.13
CA ARG A 204 4.96 -37.73 -20.71
C ARG A 204 4.96 -37.05 -22.08
N ALA A 205 5.67 -35.93 -22.24
CA ALA A 205 5.78 -35.24 -23.52
C ALA A 205 6.46 -36.10 -24.59
N ARG A 206 7.52 -36.84 -24.25
CA ARG A 206 8.20 -37.77 -25.17
C ARG A 206 7.26 -38.90 -25.62
N VAL A 207 6.58 -39.55 -24.69
CA VAL A 207 5.63 -40.65 -24.98
C VAL A 207 4.50 -40.16 -25.88
N VAL A 208 3.92 -39.00 -25.58
CA VAL A 208 2.83 -38.43 -26.39
C VAL A 208 3.29 -38.10 -27.81
N ARG A 209 4.51 -37.56 -27.98
CA ARG A 209 5.08 -37.29 -29.32
C ARG A 209 5.28 -38.59 -30.09
N ALA A 210 5.95 -39.57 -29.49
CA ALA A 210 6.17 -40.88 -30.11
C ALA A 210 4.84 -41.56 -30.50
N TYR A 211 3.84 -41.52 -29.63
CA TYR A 211 2.51 -42.06 -29.93
C TYR A 211 1.86 -41.35 -31.12
N ARG A 212 1.92 -40.00 -31.17
CA ARG A 212 1.39 -39.23 -32.31
C ARG A 212 2.12 -39.56 -33.62
N ASP A 213 3.44 -39.75 -33.56
CA ASP A 213 4.23 -40.12 -34.73
C ASP A 213 3.85 -41.50 -35.27
N ILE A 214 3.67 -42.48 -34.38
CA ILE A 214 3.18 -43.82 -34.74
C ILE A 214 1.78 -43.74 -35.34
N GLN A 215 0.87 -42.95 -34.74
CA GLN A 215 -0.49 -42.79 -35.27
C GLN A 215 -0.50 -42.14 -36.65
N ARG A 216 0.37 -41.14 -36.89
CA ARG A 216 0.51 -40.52 -38.23
C ARG A 216 0.99 -41.53 -39.27
N ARG A 217 1.98 -42.36 -38.94
CA ARG A 217 2.47 -43.41 -39.86
C ARG A 217 1.38 -44.43 -40.19
N LYS A 218 0.63 -44.89 -39.18
CA LYS A 218 -0.51 -45.81 -39.36
C LYS A 218 -1.62 -45.23 -40.24
N GLN A 219 -1.78 -43.91 -40.29
CA GLN A 219 -2.75 -43.27 -41.19
C GLN A 219 -2.23 -43.14 -42.63
N LEU A 220 -0.91 -43.05 -42.82
CA LEU A 220 -0.29 -42.99 -44.16
C LEU A 220 -0.14 -44.38 -44.80
N GLU A 221 -0.07 -45.44 -44.00
CA GLU A 221 -0.04 -46.84 -44.44
C GLU A 221 -1.45 -47.41 -44.74
N ARG A 222 -2.51 -46.62 -44.53
CA ARG A 222 -3.89 -46.94 -44.95
C ARG A 222 -4.22 -46.24 -46.25
#